data_AF-A0A7Y2DGN5-F1
#
_entry.id   AF-A0A7Y2DGN5-F1
#
_cell.length_a   1.000
_cell.length_b   1.000
_cell.length_c   1.000
_cell.angle_alpha   90.00
_cell.angle_beta   90.00
_cell.angle_gamma   90.00
#
_symmetry.space_group_name_H-M   'P 1'
#
loop_
_entity.id
_entity.type
_entity.pdbx_description
1 polymer ?
#
loop_
_entity_poly.entity_id
_entity_poly.type
_entity_poly.pdbx_seq_one_letter_code
_entity_poly.pdbx_strand_id
1 'polypeptide(L)'
;MKKTVLRYGLYGSITICLLFLLSWFLGKDLDFSTQEIIGYTSMIISLSFVYFGIKHFRDKVNGGSITLTKAILIGVFISLLTALVFGILDVVY
;
A
#
# COMPACT_ATOMS: atom_id res chain seq x y z
N MET A 1 -7.85 -5.88 -14.85
CA MET A 1 -7.59 -4.75 -13.92
C MET A 1 -8.14 -5.04 -12.53
N LYS A 2 -9.45 -5.31 -12.37
CA LYS A 2 -10.09 -5.58 -11.06
C LYS A 2 -9.34 -6.59 -10.18
N LYS A 3 -9.03 -7.79 -10.70
CA LYS A 3 -8.28 -8.82 -9.96
C LYS A 3 -6.89 -8.35 -9.50
N THR A 4 -6.18 -7.60 -10.34
CA THR A 4 -4.86 -7.04 -10.00
C THR A 4 -4.98 -5.98 -8.90
N VAL A 5 -5.91 -5.04 -9.07
CA VAL A 5 -6.17 -3.99 -8.07
C VAL A 5 -6.49 -4.61 -6.71
N LEU A 6 -7.40 -5.59 -6.67
CA LEU A 6 -7.83 -6.20 -5.41
C LEU A 6 -6.68 -6.97 -4.75
N ARG A 7 -5.89 -7.73 -5.53
CA ARG A 7 -4.74 -8.49 -5.02
C ARG A 7 -3.64 -7.58 -4.45
N TYR A 8 -3.22 -6.57 -5.21
CA TYR A 8 -2.12 -5.68 -4.81
C TYR A 8 -2.56 -4.63 -3.79
N GLY A 9 -3.82 -4.19 -3.84
CA GLY A 9 -4.44 -3.39 -2.79
C GLY A 9 -4.43 -4.15 -1.45
N LEU A 10 -4.87 -5.41 -1.42
CA LEU A 10 -4.81 -6.22 -0.19
C LEU A 10 -3.38 -6.40 0.33
N TYR A 11 -2.39 -6.59 -0.55
CA TYR A 11 -0.99 -6.65 -0.13
C TYR A 11 -0.52 -5.34 0.51
N GLY A 12 -0.85 -4.18 -0.09
CA GLY A 12 -0.58 -2.88 0.51
C GLY A 12 -1.27 -2.69 1.86
N SER A 13 -2.58 -2.97 1.92
CA SER A 13 -3.40 -2.88 3.14
C SER A 13 -2.85 -3.75 4.28
N ILE A 14 -2.60 -5.03 4.02
CA ILE A 14 -2.08 -5.94 5.06
C ILE A 14 -0.71 -5.46 5.53
N THR A 15 0.14 -5.00 4.61
CA THR A 15 1.50 -4.54 4.95
C THR A 15 1.47 -3.29 5.81
N ILE A 16 0.65 -2.28 5.46
CA ILE A 16 0.58 -1.05 6.27
C ILE A 16 -0.03 -1.30 7.64
N CYS A 17 -1.10 -2.11 7.72
CA CYS A 17 -1.71 -2.47 9.00
C CYS A 17 -0.73 -3.25 9.89
N LEU A 18 0.00 -4.22 9.33
CA LEU A 18 0.98 -4.99 10.08
C LEU A 18 2.11 -4.11 10.60
N LEU A 19 2.69 -3.25 9.74
CA LEU A 19 3.78 -2.36 10.13
C LEU A 19 3.34 -1.32 11.16
N PHE A 20 2.13 -0.77 11.02
CA PHE A 20 1.55 0.15 11.99
C PHE A 20 1.35 -0.53 13.35
N LEU A 21 0.71 -1.70 13.39
CA LEU A 21 0.49 -2.43 14.64
C LEU A 21 1.82 -2.81 15.30
N LEU A 22 2.80 -3.28 14.52
CA LEU A 22 4.15 -3.56 15.04
C LEU A 22 4.79 -2.31 15.65
N SER A 23 4.73 -1.18 14.95
CA SER A 23 5.23 0.10 15.47
C SER A 23 4.49 0.54 16.74
N TRP A 24 3.17 0.32 16.81
CA TRP A 24 2.34 0.67 17.97
C TRP A 24 2.65 -0.18 19.21
N PHE A 25 2.88 -1.48 19.04
CA PHE A 25 3.17 -2.37 20.16
C PHE A 25 4.64 -2.35 20.61
N LEU A 26 5.58 -2.22 19.67
CA LEU A 26 7.02 -2.27 19.95
C LEU A 26 7.67 -0.88 20.14
N GLY A 27 7.05 0.16 19.59
CA GLY A 27 7.63 1.50 19.50
C GLY A 27 7.23 2.47 20.60
N LYS A 28 6.51 2.02 21.65
CA LYS A 28 5.97 2.90 22.71
C LYS A 28 7.02 3.74 23.44
N ASP A 29 8.21 3.19 23.61
CA ASP A 29 9.32 3.86 24.31
C ASP A 29 10.28 4.59 23.37
N LEU A 30 9.98 4.61 22.06
CA LEU A 30 10.79 5.34 21.06
C LEU A 30 10.43 6.82 21.08
N ASP A 31 11.42 7.65 20.77
CA ASP A 31 11.20 9.08 20.57
C ASP A 31 10.36 9.34 19.32
N PHE A 32 9.72 10.51 19.30
CA PHE A 32 8.81 10.89 18.23
C PHE A 32 9.49 10.91 16.86
N SER A 33 10.75 11.34 16.79
CA SER A 33 11.51 11.38 15.52
C SER A 33 11.75 9.98 14.95
N THR A 34 12.04 8.97 15.79
CA THR A 34 12.15 7.59 15.31
C THR A 34 10.81 7.03 14.87
N GLN A 35 9.73 7.30 15.61
CA GLN A 35 8.38 6.86 15.23
C GLN A 35 7.94 7.46 13.90
N GLU A 36 8.25 8.73 13.63
CA GLU A 36 7.98 9.40 12.37
C GLU A 36 8.69 8.70 11.19
N ILE A 37 9.97 8.38 11.35
CA ILE A 37 10.76 7.66 10.34
C ILE A 37 10.16 6.28 10.06
N ILE A 38 9.75 5.55 11.11
CA ILE A 38 9.09 4.24 10.96
C ILE A 38 7.77 4.39 10.20
N GLY A 39 6.98 5.41 10.55
CA GLY A 39 5.73 5.77 9.88
C GLY A 39 5.92 5.95 8.38
N TYR A 40 6.79 6.88 7.96
CA TYR A 40 7.02 7.12 6.54
C TYR A 40 7.62 5.91 5.81
N THR A 41 8.52 5.18 6.47
CA THR A 41 9.10 3.95 5.89
C THR A 41 8.00 2.92 5.62
N SER A 42 7.07 2.74 6.55
CA SER A 42 5.94 1.82 6.38
C SER A 42 5.02 2.22 5.21
N MET A 43 4.80 3.53 5.03
CA MET A 43 4.03 4.06 3.89
C MET A 43 4.72 3.75 2.56
N ILE A 44 6.03 3.96 2.46
CA ILE A 44 6.81 3.66 1.25
C ILE A 44 6.76 2.16 0.92
N ILE A 45 6.96 1.30 1.92
CA ILE A 45 6.94 -0.16 1.73
C ILE A 45 5.55 -0.60 1.25
N SER A 46 4.48 -0.10 1.87
CA SER A 46 3.10 -0.44 1.49
C SER A 46 2.74 0.08 0.09
N LEU A 47 3.05 1.34 -0.22
CA LEU A 47 2.73 1.92 -1.53
C LEU A 47 3.61 1.39 -2.67
N SER A 48 4.72 0.71 -2.37
CA SER A 48 5.52 0.00 -3.38
C SER A 48 4.69 -1.04 -4.16
N PHE A 49 3.61 -1.58 -3.55
CA PHE A 49 2.68 -2.49 -4.23
C PHE A 49 1.92 -1.83 -5.39
N VAL A 50 1.85 -0.49 -5.46
CA VAL A 50 1.31 0.23 -6.62
C VAL A 50 2.16 -0.07 -7.86
N TYR A 51 3.49 0.07 -7.76
CA TYR A 51 4.40 -0.24 -8.86
C TYR A 51 4.29 -1.71 -9.27
N PHE A 52 4.32 -2.64 -8.31
CA PHE A 52 4.22 -4.07 -8.60
C PHE A 52 2.88 -4.45 -9.23
N GLY A 53 1.78 -3.82 -8.80
CA GLY A 53 0.45 -4.04 -9.37
C GLY A 53 0.35 -3.56 -10.82
N ILE A 54 0.89 -2.37 -11.12
CA ILE A 54 0.94 -1.85 -12.50
C ILE A 54 1.82 -2.74 -13.37
N LYS A 55 3.02 -3.10 -12.90
CA LYS A 55 3.96 -3.99 -13.63
C LYS A 55 3.34 -5.35 -13.91
N HIS A 56 2.70 -5.98 -12.91
CA HIS A 56 2.01 -7.25 -13.09
C HIS A 56 0.88 -7.15 -14.10
N PHE A 57 0.06 -6.10 -14.05
CA PHE A 57 -1.01 -5.93 -15.03
C PHE A 57 -0.45 -5.75 -16.45
N ARG A 58 0.58 -4.93 -16.62
CA ARG A 58 1.25 -4.71 -17.91
C ARG A 58 1.79 -6.04 -18.47
N ASP A 59 2.61 -6.74 -17.70
CA ASP A 59 3.41 -7.87 -18.20
C ASP A 59 2.60 -9.18 -18.31
N LYS A 60 1.69 -9.44 -17.36
CA LYS A 60 1.00 -10.75 -17.25
C LYS A 60 -0.44 -10.74 -17.71
N VAL A 61 -1.09 -9.58 -17.80
CA VAL A 61 -2.53 -9.48 -18.11
C VAL A 61 -2.80 -8.72 -19.41
N ASN A 62 -2.01 -7.69 -19.71
CA ASN A 62 -2.25 -6.79 -20.84
C ASN A 62 -1.23 -6.94 -22.00
N GLY A 63 -0.46 -8.03 -22.01
CA GLY A 63 0.42 -8.37 -23.13
C GLY A 63 1.67 -7.48 -23.28
N GLY A 64 2.19 -6.93 -22.18
CA GLY A 64 3.46 -6.20 -22.14
C GLY A 64 3.38 -4.69 -22.39
N SER A 65 2.23 -4.16 -22.81
CA SER A 65 2.00 -2.72 -22.98
C SER A 65 0.87 -2.22 -22.07
N ILE A 66 0.89 -0.94 -21.70
CA ILE A 66 -0.18 -0.31 -20.93
C ILE A 66 -0.24 1.18 -21.27
N THR A 67 -1.44 1.75 -21.38
CA THR A 67 -1.62 3.19 -21.56
C THR A 67 -1.47 3.93 -20.23
N LEU A 68 -1.02 5.18 -20.27
CA LEU A 68 -0.84 6.01 -19.07
C LEU A 68 -2.12 6.08 -18.22
N THR A 69 -3.28 6.30 -18.85
CA THR A 69 -4.57 6.35 -18.17
C THR A 69 -4.90 5.06 -17.43
N LYS A 70 -4.63 3.90 -18.03
CA LYS A 70 -4.85 2.60 -17.37
C LYS A 70 -3.89 2.39 -16.20
N ALA A 71 -2.63 2.81 -16.34
CA ALA A 71 -1.63 2.72 -15.27
C ALA A 71 -2.02 3.59 -14.08
N ILE A 72 -2.40 4.84 -14.32
CA ILE A 72 -2.87 5.79 -13.29
C ILE A 72 -4.09 5.21 -12.57
N LEU A 73 -5.08 4.72 -13.33
CA LEU A 73 -6.32 4.18 -12.76
C LEU A 73 -6.05 2.96 -11.87
N ILE A 74 -5.15 2.05 -12.26
CA ILE A 74 -4.73 0.92 -11.41
C ILE A 74 -4.06 1.43 -10.14
N GLY A 75 -3.12 2.38 -10.27
CA GLY A 75 -2.40 2.92 -9.12
C GLY A 75 -3.33 3.61 -8.12
N VAL A 76 -4.23 4.47 -8.61
CA VAL A 76 -5.22 5.16 -7.77
C VAL A 76 -6.10 4.15 -7.02
N PHE A 77 -6.61 3.12 -7.69
CA PHE A 77 -7.45 2.13 -7.01
C PHE A 77 -6.69 1.29 -5.98
N ILE A 78 -5.42 0.95 -6.23
CA ILE A 78 -4.58 0.26 -5.24
C ILE A 78 -4.36 1.18 -4.03
N SER A 79 -3.92 2.42 -4.25
CA SER A 79 -3.66 3.39 -3.17
C SER A 79 -4.92 3.68 -2.36
N LEU A 80 -6.07 3.82 -3.02
CA LEU A 80 -7.35 4.09 -2.35
C LEU A 80 -7.79 2.91 -1.48
N LEU A 81 -7.62 1.67 -1.95
CA LEU A 81 -7.92 0.48 -1.16
C LEU A 81 -7.00 0.39 0.07
N THR A 82 -5.68 0.59 -0.13
CA THR A 82 -4.71 0.64 0.95
C THR A 82 -5.05 1.71 1.99
N ALA A 83 -5.36 2.93 1.54
CA ALA A 83 -5.68 4.07 2.40
C ALA A 83 -6.99 3.88 3.17
N LEU A 84 -8.04 3.32 2.55
CA LEU A 84 -9.30 3.04 3.24
C LEU A 84 -9.13 2.02 4.37
N VAL A 85 -8.43 0.91 4.11
CA VAL A 85 -8.22 -0.12 5.14
C VAL A 85 -7.36 0.43 6.28
N PHE A 86 -6.30 1.17 5.94
CA PHE A 86 -5.45 1.80 6.95
C PHE A 86 -6.21 2.84 7.77
N GLY A 87 -6.97 3.74 7.12
CA GLY A 87 -7.74 4.76 7.81
C GLY A 87 -8.81 4.19 8.74
N ILE A 88 -9.42 3.05 8.41
CA ILE A 88 -10.32 2.35 9.33
C ILE A 88 -9.57 1.86 10.56
N LEU A 89 -8.36 1.30 10.39
CA LEU A 89 -7.55 0.82 11.50
C LEU A 89 -7.10 1.98 12.41
N ASP A 90 -6.64 3.06 11.81
CA ASP A 90 -6.17 4.28 12.49
C ASP A 90 -7.29 5.01 13.26
N VAL A 91 -8.55 4.87 12.83
CA VAL A 91 -9.70 5.38 13.60
C VAL A 91 -9.99 4.53 14.84
N VAL A 92 -9.62 3.25 14.82
CA VAL A 92 -9.91 2.30 15.92
C VAL A 92 -8.84 2.31 17.01
N TYR A 93 -7.58 2.56 16.65
CA TYR A 93 -6.43 2.54 17.55
C TYR A 93 -5.88 3.94 17.81
#